data_AF-A0A968LVI9-F1
#
_entry.id   AF-A0A968LVI9-F1
#
_cell.length_a   1.000
_cell.length_b   1.000
_cell.length_c   1.000
_cell.angle_alpha   90.00
_cell.angle_beta   90.00
_cell.angle_gamma   90.00
#
_symmetry.space_group_name_H-M   'P 1'
#
loop_
_entity.id
_entity.type
_entity.pdbx_description
1 polymer ?
#
loop_
_entity_poly.entity_id
_entity_poly.type
_entity_poly.pdbx_seq_one_letter_code
_entity_poly.pdbx_strand_id
1 'polypeptide(L)'
;YIPGSSIKGAIRTAITYHLLKNANQYQVPTQKRISAIELQLQKTMSNLKQTAKSVDDALFMAVLFREFGIVGDQSGVKNGPNTDFMRAVKVSDSAPLIQRKIPLKNGRNRFENLPIISEVLISSYYADYRAKYRAPTYVELVRNVQTMFTITLDLHLLGKMQHQQGMTIPFNSVADLLQICKAFAQDQWDAEHDYWQDVQNNPQQHRHSKIPNLDFGAIRDFYEPRICPYALRLGWGSGMNGTTVGLLLNEQLRSQLRDTCGNKAPGFEAPKSRRTVLSLDRTIKFVPGWVKLKVL
;
A
#
# COMPACT_ATOMS: atom_id res chain seq x y z
N TYR A 1 14.51 4.68 -10.92
CA TYR A 1 14.75 3.63 -9.89
C TYR A 1 13.56 3.62 -8.94
N ILE A 2 13.45 2.63 -8.07
CA ILE A 2 12.46 2.59 -6.98
C ILE A 2 13.18 2.93 -5.68
N PRO A 3 12.77 3.97 -4.94
CA PRO A 3 13.39 4.31 -3.66
C PRO A 3 13.19 3.19 -2.63
N GLY A 4 14.24 2.84 -1.90
CA GLY A 4 14.22 1.86 -0.82
C GLY A 4 13.26 2.27 0.30
N SER A 5 13.08 3.57 0.52
CA SER A 5 12.08 4.12 1.44
C SER A 5 10.64 3.78 1.01
N SER A 6 10.33 3.75 -0.29
CA SER A 6 9.01 3.38 -0.80
C SER A 6 8.74 1.88 -0.61
N ILE A 7 9.74 1.04 -0.87
CA ILE A 7 9.66 -0.40 -0.65
C ILE A 7 9.52 -0.70 0.85
N LYS A 8 10.36 -0.07 1.68
CA LYS A 8 10.32 -0.22 3.14
C LYS A 8 9.01 0.27 3.74
N GLY A 9 8.41 1.33 3.19
CA GLY A 9 7.08 1.80 3.57
C GLY A 9 6.00 0.75 3.34
N ALA A 10 5.98 0.10 2.17
CA ALA A 10 5.02 -0.97 1.89
C ALA A 10 5.22 -2.21 2.77
N ILE A 11 6.49 -2.61 3.01
CA ILE A 11 6.83 -3.68 3.96
C ILE A 11 6.32 -3.32 5.37
N ARG A 12 6.51 -2.07 5.80
CA ARG A 12 6.02 -1.60 7.10
C ARG A 12 4.51 -1.72 7.21
N THR A 13 3.76 -1.27 6.20
CA THR A 13 2.29 -1.42 6.19
C THR A 13 1.86 -2.88 6.27
N ALA A 14 2.53 -3.78 5.53
CA ALA A 14 2.25 -5.21 5.61
C ALA A 14 2.50 -5.79 7.01
N ILE A 15 3.58 -5.39 7.67
CA ILE A 15 3.87 -5.78 9.07
C ILE A 15 2.81 -5.23 10.03
N THR A 16 2.43 -3.96 9.89
CA THR A 16 1.35 -3.37 10.71
C THR A 16 0.06 -4.17 10.58
N TYR A 17 -0.33 -4.48 9.34
CA TYR A 17 -1.53 -5.25 9.04
C TYR A 17 -1.44 -6.66 9.65
N HIS A 18 -0.31 -7.34 9.49
CA HIS A 18 -0.09 -8.69 10.00
C HIS A 18 -0.11 -8.77 11.53
N LEU A 19 0.51 -7.81 12.21
CA LEU A 19 0.47 -7.70 13.68
C LEU A 19 -0.96 -7.54 14.18
N LEU A 20 -1.74 -6.66 13.55
CA LEU A 20 -3.12 -6.39 13.95
C LEU A 20 -4.07 -7.55 13.64
N LYS A 21 -3.92 -8.19 12.47
CA LYS A 21 -4.69 -9.38 12.08
C LYS A 21 -4.42 -10.56 13.03
N ASN A 22 -3.19 -10.72 13.48
CA ASN A 22 -2.74 -11.82 14.34
C ASN A 22 -2.41 -11.35 15.76
N ALA A 23 -3.18 -10.40 16.28
CA ALA A 23 -2.88 -9.70 17.54
C ALA A 23 -2.67 -10.63 18.74
N ASN A 24 -3.40 -11.74 18.82
CA ASN A 24 -3.22 -12.73 19.90
C ASN A 24 -1.89 -13.46 19.80
N GLN A 25 -1.51 -13.89 18.58
CA GLN A 25 -0.28 -14.63 18.34
C GLN A 25 0.96 -13.80 18.71
N TYR A 26 0.94 -12.51 18.38
CA TYR A 26 2.07 -11.61 18.61
C TYR A 26 1.97 -10.80 19.91
N GLN A 27 1.00 -11.12 20.76
CA GLN A 27 0.81 -10.46 22.06
C GLN A 27 0.68 -8.93 21.91
N VAL A 28 -0.03 -8.47 20.87
CA VAL A 28 -0.31 -7.05 20.69
C VAL A 28 -1.16 -6.57 21.86
N PRO A 29 -0.75 -5.50 22.58
CA PRO A 29 -1.46 -5.02 23.75
C PRO A 29 -2.93 -4.73 23.47
N THR A 30 -3.80 -5.03 24.43
CA THR A 30 -5.26 -4.99 24.25
C THR A 30 -5.77 -3.63 23.80
N GLN A 31 -5.18 -2.55 24.32
CA GLN A 31 -5.50 -1.15 23.99
C GLN A 31 -5.09 -0.77 22.55
N LYS A 32 -4.35 -1.64 21.87
CA LYS A 32 -3.70 -1.42 20.58
C LYS A 32 -4.17 -2.41 19.51
N ARG A 33 -5.16 -3.23 19.85
CA ARG A 33 -5.84 -4.13 18.92
C ARG A 33 -6.85 -3.34 18.10
N ILE A 34 -7.29 -3.94 16.98
CA ILE A 34 -8.26 -3.32 16.07
C ILE A 34 -9.48 -2.78 16.80
N SER A 35 -10.12 -3.55 17.68
CA SER A 35 -11.31 -3.09 18.41
C SER A 35 -11.08 -1.81 19.23
N ALA A 36 -9.93 -1.69 19.89
CA ALA A 36 -9.58 -0.48 20.64
C ALA A 36 -9.27 0.71 19.71
N ILE A 37 -8.60 0.43 18.58
CA ILE A 37 -8.32 1.43 17.55
C ILE A 37 -9.63 1.96 16.95
N GLU A 38 -10.59 1.10 16.65
CA GLU A 38 -11.91 1.47 16.14
C GLU A 38 -12.66 2.39 17.11
N LEU A 39 -12.69 2.03 18.41
CA LEU A 39 -13.29 2.84 19.46
C LEU A 39 -12.64 4.23 19.57
N GLN A 40 -11.31 4.30 19.45
CA GLN A 40 -10.60 5.57 19.51
C GLN A 40 -10.88 6.43 18.27
N LEU A 41 -10.89 5.82 17.07
CA LEU A 41 -11.22 6.50 15.82
C LEU A 41 -12.64 7.08 15.87
N GLN A 42 -13.62 6.32 16.36
CA GLN A 42 -15.00 6.78 16.55
C GLN A 42 -15.07 7.99 17.48
N LYS A 43 -14.34 7.99 18.60
CA LYS A 43 -14.30 9.12 19.55
C LYS A 43 -13.68 10.38 18.94
N THR A 44 -12.69 10.21 18.06
CA THR A 44 -11.96 11.34 17.43
C THR A 44 -12.55 11.79 16.10
N MET A 45 -13.67 11.21 15.65
CA MET A 45 -14.23 11.40 14.31
C MET A 45 -14.52 12.86 13.94
N SER A 46 -14.97 13.68 14.90
CA SER A 46 -15.29 15.10 14.65
C SER A 46 -14.07 15.94 14.26
N ASN A 47 -12.89 15.63 14.76
CA ASN A 47 -11.66 16.42 14.57
C ASN A 47 -10.63 15.73 13.67
N LEU A 48 -10.94 14.52 13.19
CA LEU A 48 -10.02 13.63 12.47
C LEU A 48 -9.44 14.27 11.20
N LYS A 49 -10.18 15.15 10.51
CA LYS A 49 -9.66 15.85 9.31
C LYS A 49 -8.44 16.74 9.61
N GLN A 50 -8.39 17.34 10.80
CA GLN A 50 -7.30 18.23 11.22
C GLN A 50 -6.15 17.43 11.87
N THR A 51 -6.46 16.28 12.47
CA THR A 51 -5.51 15.49 13.26
C THR A 51 -5.07 14.18 12.59
N ALA A 52 -5.55 13.87 11.38
CA ALA A 52 -5.36 12.56 10.72
C ALA A 52 -3.92 12.03 10.77
N LYS A 53 -2.93 12.89 10.46
CA LYS A 53 -1.52 12.51 10.49
C LYS A 53 -1.02 12.21 11.91
N SER A 54 -1.45 12.99 12.89
CA SER A 54 -1.12 12.80 14.31
C SER A 54 -1.78 11.53 14.87
N VAL A 55 -3.02 11.26 14.45
CA VAL A 55 -3.78 10.07 14.84
C VAL A 55 -3.14 8.80 14.27
N ASP A 56 -2.69 8.82 13.00
CA ASP A 56 -1.98 7.68 12.40
C ASP A 56 -0.65 7.37 13.13
N ASP A 57 0.15 8.42 13.40
CA ASP A 57 1.41 8.28 14.12
C ASP A 57 1.20 7.78 15.56
N ALA A 58 0.17 8.26 16.26
CA ALA A 58 -0.11 7.88 17.65
C ALA A 58 -0.77 6.50 17.80
N LEU A 59 -1.66 6.12 16.88
CA LEU A 59 -2.40 4.86 16.94
C LEU A 59 -1.57 3.68 16.45
N PHE A 60 -0.84 3.86 15.35
CA PHE A 60 -0.18 2.76 14.66
C PHE A 60 1.34 2.82 14.83
N MET A 61 1.96 3.97 14.53
CA MET A 61 3.41 4.03 14.38
C MET A 61 4.17 4.01 15.70
N ALA A 62 3.77 4.84 16.66
CA ALA A 62 4.43 4.93 17.96
C ALA A 62 4.35 3.60 18.71
N VAL A 63 3.18 2.98 18.68
CA VAL A 63 2.90 1.81 19.49
C VAL A 63 3.46 0.54 18.87
N LEU A 64 3.08 0.25 17.62
CA LEU A 64 3.40 -1.05 17.04
C LEU A 64 4.89 -1.17 16.72
N PHE A 65 5.61 -0.05 16.58
CA PHE A 65 7.00 -0.08 16.18
C PHE A 65 7.96 0.56 17.17
N ARG A 66 7.59 1.68 17.84
CA ARG A 66 8.54 2.52 18.61
C ARG A 66 8.54 2.25 20.12
N GLU A 67 7.80 1.26 20.62
CA GLU A 67 7.79 0.89 22.05
C GLU A 67 8.75 -0.27 22.38
N PHE A 68 9.87 -0.40 21.64
CA PHE A 68 10.91 -1.40 21.90
C PHE A 68 12.15 -0.77 22.56
N GLY A 69 12.53 -1.32 23.72
CA GLY A 69 13.82 -1.02 24.36
C GLY A 69 14.92 -1.92 23.81
N ILE A 70 16.17 -1.47 23.91
CA ILE A 70 17.36 -2.28 23.61
C ILE A 70 17.95 -2.77 24.93
N VAL A 71 18.13 -4.08 25.08
CA VAL A 71 18.75 -4.66 26.28
C VAL A 71 20.15 -4.07 26.48
N GLY A 72 20.39 -3.50 27.66
CA GLY A 72 21.65 -2.86 28.04
C GLY A 72 21.78 -1.38 27.66
N ASP A 73 20.75 -0.77 27.04
CA ASP A 73 20.75 0.66 26.78
C ASP A 73 20.43 1.47 28.05
N GLN A 74 21.29 2.45 28.35
CA GLN A 74 21.17 3.35 29.50
C GLN A 74 20.71 4.75 29.11
N SER A 75 20.47 5.00 27.81
CA SER A 75 20.10 6.33 27.30
C SER A 75 18.76 6.87 27.83
N GLY A 76 17.92 6.00 28.39
CA GLY A 76 16.59 6.36 28.87
C GLY A 76 15.60 6.76 27.76
N VAL A 77 15.95 6.55 26.48
CA VAL A 77 15.07 6.89 25.35
C VAL A 77 13.89 5.91 25.31
N LYS A 78 12.68 6.44 25.55
CA LYS A 78 11.45 5.63 25.62
C LYS A 78 10.67 5.55 24.31
N ASN A 79 10.92 6.47 23.38
CA ASN A 79 10.20 6.54 22.10
C ASN A 79 11.04 7.30 21.07
N GLY A 80 11.00 6.86 19.81
CA GLY A 80 11.61 7.53 18.67
C GLY A 80 12.17 6.55 17.64
N PRO A 81 12.97 7.03 16.69
CA PRO A 81 13.62 6.18 15.69
C PRO A 81 14.56 5.12 16.30
N ASN A 82 15.09 5.38 17.50
CA ASN A 82 16.00 4.47 18.19
C ASN A 82 15.29 3.25 18.80
N THR A 83 14.00 3.38 19.08
CA THR A 83 13.16 2.32 19.65
C THR A 83 12.28 1.66 18.59
N ASP A 84 12.47 2.01 17.30
CA ASP A 84 11.73 1.43 16.17
C ASP A 84 12.40 0.15 15.67
N PHE A 85 11.73 -1.01 15.77
CA PHE A 85 12.35 -2.26 15.31
C PHE A 85 12.59 -2.32 13.80
N MET A 86 11.90 -1.50 12.99
CA MET A 86 12.20 -1.40 11.56
C MET A 86 13.58 -0.78 11.30
N ARG A 87 14.30 -0.31 12.33
CA ARG A 87 15.73 0.03 12.22
C ARG A 87 16.58 -1.19 11.88
N ALA A 88 16.18 -2.39 12.29
CA ALA A 88 16.85 -3.64 11.95
C ALA A 88 16.62 -4.06 10.48
N VAL A 89 15.62 -3.50 9.80
CA VAL A 89 15.31 -3.79 8.39
C VAL A 89 15.88 -2.68 7.51
N LYS A 90 16.90 -3.01 6.71
CA LYS A 90 17.51 -2.08 5.74
C LYS A 90 17.07 -2.46 4.33
N VAL A 91 16.66 -1.48 3.54
CA VAL A 91 16.23 -1.67 2.16
C VAL A 91 16.98 -0.67 1.30
N SER A 92 17.75 -1.14 0.33
CA SER A 92 18.46 -0.26 -0.60
C SER A 92 17.49 0.35 -1.61
N ASP A 93 17.89 1.46 -2.23
CA ASP A 93 17.31 1.85 -3.51
C ASP A 93 17.53 0.75 -4.55
N SER A 94 16.63 0.65 -5.52
CA SER A 94 16.80 -0.28 -6.62
C SER A 94 17.83 0.23 -7.64
N ALA A 95 18.38 -0.68 -8.44
CA ALA A 95 19.04 -0.28 -9.68
C ALA A 95 18.08 0.55 -10.57
N PRO A 96 18.60 1.45 -11.41
CA PRO A 96 17.80 2.17 -12.40
C PRO A 96 16.94 1.23 -13.27
N LEU A 97 15.69 1.62 -13.56
CA LEU A 97 14.70 0.75 -14.20
C LEU A 97 14.87 0.69 -15.72
N ILE A 98 15.03 1.86 -16.34
CA ILE A 98 15.26 2.03 -17.77
C ILE A 98 16.26 3.16 -17.91
N GLN A 99 17.39 2.91 -18.57
CA GLN A 99 18.42 3.91 -18.81
C GLN A 99 18.54 4.17 -20.30
N ARG A 100 18.38 5.43 -20.71
CA ARG A 100 18.79 5.91 -22.03
C ARG A 100 20.21 6.44 -21.93
N LYS A 101 21.10 5.91 -22.76
CA LYS A 101 22.49 6.40 -22.91
C LYS A 101 22.52 7.48 -23.99
N ILE A 102 22.95 8.69 -23.62
CA ILE A 102 23.09 9.82 -24.53
C ILE A 102 24.57 10.16 -24.65
N PRO A 103 25.19 10.01 -25.83
CA PRO A 103 26.57 10.43 -26.05
C PRO A 103 26.65 11.96 -26.03
N LEU A 104 27.61 12.50 -25.28
CA LEU A 104 27.92 13.93 -25.22
C LEU A 104 29.08 14.25 -26.15
N LYS A 105 29.15 15.51 -26.61
CA LYS A 105 30.21 16.00 -27.52
C LYS A 105 31.64 15.83 -26.97
N ASN A 106 31.79 15.70 -25.65
CA ASN A 106 33.08 15.50 -24.96
C ASN A 106 33.47 14.02 -24.80
N GLY A 107 32.81 13.09 -25.50
CA GLY A 107 33.07 11.65 -25.41
C GLY A 107 32.52 10.98 -24.15
N ARG A 108 31.91 11.73 -23.22
CA ARG A 108 31.21 11.16 -22.06
C ARG A 108 29.79 10.75 -22.41
N ASN A 109 29.16 9.96 -21.56
CA ASN A 109 27.75 9.61 -21.69
C ASN A 109 26.93 10.24 -20.56
N ARG A 110 25.76 10.79 -20.90
CA ARG A 110 24.71 11.13 -19.95
C ARG A 110 23.71 9.98 -19.92
N PHE A 111 23.29 9.57 -18.73
CA PHE A 111 22.24 8.56 -18.57
C PHE A 111 20.96 9.24 -18.09
N GLU A 112 19.84 8.95 -18.74
CA GLU A 112 18.53 9.49 -18.38
C GLU A 112 17.52 8.37 -18.20
N ASN A 113 16.59 8.54 -17.26
CA ASN A 113 15.43 7.65 -17.17
C ASN A 113 14.50 7.97 -18.35
N LEU A 114 13.93 6.94 -18.98
CA LEU A 114 12.90 7.12 -20.00
C LEU A 114 11.51 7.13 -19.33
N PRO A 115 10.81 8.28 -19.25
CA PRO A 115 9.47 8.31 -18.69
C PRO A 115 8.46 7.78 -19.71
N ILE A 116 7.61 6.84 -19.31
CA ILE A 116 6.44 6.43 -20.10
C ILE A 116 5.22 7.05 -19.44
N ILE A 117 4.72 8.14 -20.02
CA ILE A 117 3.49 8.79 -19.57
C ILE A 117 2.31 7.96 -20.07
N SER A 118 1.44 7.53 -19.16
CA SER A 118 0.21 6.82 -19.48
C SER A 118 -1.01 7.54 -18.93
N GLU A 119 -2.13 7.48 -19.65
CA GLU A 119 -3.42 7.96 -19.15
C GLU A 119 -3.95 6.95 -18.12
N VAL A 120 -4.08 7.40 -16.88
CA VAL A 120 -4.69 6.66 -15.77
C VAL A 120 -6.12 7.15 -15.60
N LEU A 121 -7.05 6.23 -15.70
CA LEU A 121 -8.45 6.42 -15.46
C LEU A 121 -8.77 6.25 -13.98
N ILE A 122 -9.39 7.26 -13.37
CA ILE A 122 -10.03 7.15 -12.07
C ILE A 122 -11.49 6.82 -12.31
N SER A 123 -11.91 5.63 -11.87
CA SER A 123 -13.29 5.16 -11.96
C SER A 123 -13.88 4.89 -10.57
N SER A 124 -15.21 4.93 -10.49
CA SER A 124 -16.00 4.45 -9.36
C SER A 124 -17.25 3.76 -9.92
N TYR A 125 -18.32 3.64 -9.13
CA TYR A 125 -19.63 3.16 -9.60
C TYR A 125 -20.77 4.06 -9.10
N TYR A 126 -21.94 3.94 -9.76
CA TYR A 126 -23.23 4.49 -9.34
C TYR A 126 -23.92 3.55 -8.33
N ALA A 127 -25.06 3.92 -7.74
CA ALA A 127 -25.76 3.06 -6.78
C ALA A 127 -26.26 1.73 -7.39
N ASP A 128 -26.40 1.68 -8.71
CA ASP A 128 -26.76 0.49 -9.49
C ASP A 128 -25.55 -0.34 -9.95
N TYR A 129 -24.37 -0.11 -9.35
CA TYR A 129 -23.10 -0.78 -9.66
C TYR A 129 -22.54 -0.56 -11.07
N ARG A 130 -23.20 0.25 -11.91
CA ARG A 130 -22.62 0.63 -13.20
C ARG A 130 -21.42 1.53 -13.01
N ALA A 131 -20.36 1.25 -13.76
CA ALA A 131 -19.14 2.02 -13.72
C ALA A 131 -19.39 3.51 -14.03
N LYS A 132 -18.64 4.34 -13.34
CA LYS A 132 -18.71 5.80 -13.40
C LYS A 132 -17.32 6.37 -13.60
N TYR A 133 -17.12 7.05 -14.71
CA TYR A 133 -15.97 7.90 -14.96
C TYR A 133 -15.88 9.02 -13.91
N ARG A 134 -14.67 9.29 -13.40
CA ARG A 134 -14.41 10.44 -12.54
C ARG A 134 -13.47 11.44 -13.19
N ALA A 135 -12.25 11.03 -13.49
CA ALA A 135 -11.24 11.92 -14.04
C ALA A 135 -10.12 11.11 -14.72
N PRO A 136 -9.42 11.70 -15.69
CA PRO A 136 -8.17 11.17 -16.19
C PRO A 136 -7.00 11.79 -15.39
N THR A 137 -5.87 11.09 -15.33
CA THR A 137 -4.62 11.63 -14.81
C THR A 137 -3.47 11.06 -15.63
N TYR A 138 -2.57 11.91 -16.08
CA TYR A 138 -1.39 11.48 -16.85
C TYR A 138 -0.24 11.29 -15.89
N VAL A 139 0.28 10.06 -15.82
CA VAL A 139 1.30 9.68 -14.83
C VAL A 139 2.42 8.93 -15.53
N GLU A 140 3.66 9.21 -15.12
CA GLU A 140 4.81 8.41 -15.51
C GLU A 140 4.76 7.06 -14.79
N LEU A 141 4.67 5.98 -15.57
CA LEU A 141 4.60 4.62 -15.08
C LEU A 141 5.66 3.75 -15.76
N VAL A 142 6.01 2.64 -15.12
CA VAL A 142 6.83 1.59 -15.71
C VAL A 142 6.02 0.31 -15.78
N ARG A 143 6.25 -0.49 -16.82
CA ARG A 143 5.57 -1.77 -17.03
C ARG A 143 6.57 -2.81 -17.51
N ASN A 144 6.43 -4.04 -16.99
CA ASN A 144 7.25 -5.20 -17.37
C ASN A 144 8.76 -4.94 -17.28
N VAL A 145 9.19 -4.17 -16.27
CA VAL A 145 10.60 -3.92 -15.97
C VAL A 145 11.06 -4.80 -14.81
N GLN A 146 12.33 -5.16 -14.82
CA GLN A 146 12.99 -5.86 -13.73
C GLN A 146 14.10 -4.97 -13.18
N THR A 147 14.28 -5.02 -11.86
CA THR A 147 15.38 -4.34 -11.17
C THR A 147 15.74 -5.11 -9.92
N MET A 148 16.90 -4.82 -9.37
CA MET A 148 17.45 -5.45 -8.17
C MET A 148 17.60 -4.42 -7.06
N PHE A 149 17.39 -4.87 -5.83
CA PHE A 149 17.63 -4.14 -4.59
C PHE A 149 17.95 -5.15 -3.49
N THR A 150 18.48 -4.66 -2.37
CA THR A 150 18.89 -5.51 -1.25
C THR A 150 18.01 -5.25 -0.05
N ILE A 151 17.52 -6.32 0.59
CA ILE A 151 16.96 -6.30 1.93
C ILE A 151 17.99 -6.92 2.87
N THR A 152 18.38 -6.19 3.91
CA THR A 152 19.28 -6.69 4.96
C THR A 152 18.56 -6.65 6.29
N LEU A 153 18.65 -7.76 7.03
CA LEU A 153 18.11 -7.88 8.38
C LEU A 153 19.24 -7.94 9.39
N ASP A 154 19.28 -6.98 10.31
CA ASP A 154 20.24 -6.94 11.42
C ASP A 154 19.73 -7.79 12.58
N LEU A 155 20.04 -9.08 12.55
CA LEU A 155 19.59 -10.05 13.54
C LEU A 155 20.15 -9.78 14.94
N HIS A 156 21.35 -9.20 15.02
CA HIS A 156 21.94 -8.84 16.30
C HIS A 156 21.15 -7.71 16.97
N LEU A 157 20.81 -6.66 16.22
CA LEU A 157 19.96 -5.59 16.73
C LEU A 157 18.55 -6.11 17.06
N LEU A 158 17.96 -6.92 16.17
CA LEU A 158 16.63 -7.47 16.36
C LEU A 158 16.53 -8.31 17.64
N GLY A 159 17.52 -9.16 17.91
CA GLY A 159 17.58 -10.01 19.10
C GLY A 159 17.74 -9.25 20.41
N LYS A 160 18.20 -7.98 20.37
CA LYS A 160 18.29 -7.10 21.55
C LYS A 160 17.03 -6.28 21.79
N MET A 161 16.08 -6.25 20.86
CA MET A 161 14.87 -5.44 20.97
C MET A 161 13.80 -6.16 21.77
N GLN A 162 13.31 -5.52 22.84
CA GLN A 162 12.25 -6.05 23.68
C GLN A 162 11.12 -5.02 23.79
N HIS A 163 9.90 -5.46 23.50
CA HIS A 163 8.74 -4.60 23.66
C HIS A 163 8.41 -4.39 25.14
N GLN A 164 8.05 -3.17 25.52
CA GLN A 164 7.75 -2.81 26.92
C GLN A 164 6.58 -3.61 27.53
N GLN A 165 5.68 -4.11 26.69
CA GLN A 165 4.47 -4.86 27.09
C GLN A 165 4.45 -6.30 26.56
N GLY A 166 5.59 -6.84 26.12
CA GLY A 166 5.71 -8.26 25.72
C GLY A 166 5.33 -8.59 24.27
N MET A 167 4.90 -7.62 23.46
CA MET A 167 4.67 -7.84 22.02
C MET A 167 5.91 -8.42 21.33
N THR A 168 5.69 -9.39 20.45
CA THR A 168 6.77 -10.08 19.74
C THR A 168 6.88 -9.59 18.30
N ILE A 169 8.11 -9.59 17.78
CA ILE A 169 8.40 -9.20 16.39
C ILE A 169 8.00 -10.36 15.46
N PRO A 170 7.27 -10.12 14.35
CA PRO A 170 6.63 -11.20 13.60
C PRO A 170 7.54 -11.88 12.57
N PHE A 171 8.84 -11.60 12.58
CA PHE A 171 9.82 -12.16 11.65
C PHE A 171 11.18 -12.32 12.32
N ASN A 172 11.93 -13.33 11.89
CA ASN A 172 13.35 -13.52 12.21
C ASN A 172 14.22 -13.71 10.96
N SER A 173 13.60 -13.72 9.77
CA SER A 173 14.29 -13.88 8.49
C SER A 173 13.71 -12.98 7.41
N VAL A 174 14.45 -12.81 6.31
CA VAL A 174 13.91 -12.13 5.11
C VAL A 174 12.78 -12.95 4.47
N ALA A 175 12.79 -14.28 4.61
CA ALA A 175 11.72 -15.14 4.12
C ALA A 175 10.39 -14.85 4.83
N ASP A 176 10.41 -14.69 6.16
CA ASP A 176 9.21 -14.33 6.94
C ASP A 176 8.67 -12.96 6.53
N LEU A 177 9.56 -11.97 6.34
CA LEU A 177 9.18 -10.65 5.84
C LEU A 177 8.44 -10.74 4.50
N LEU A 178 8.95 -11.56 3.58
CA LEU A 178 8.31 -11.77 2.27
C LEU A 178 6.99 -12.53 2.40
N GLN A 179 6.85 -13.45 3.34
CA GLN A 179 5.60 -14.15 3.62
C GLN A 179 4.54 -13.19 4.15
N ILE A 180 4.89 -12.32 5.09
CA ILE A 180 4.02 -11.25 5.60
C ILE A 180 3.54 -10.36 4.45
N CYS A 181 4.45 -9.94 3.57
CA CYS A 181 4.12 -9.12 2.40
C CYS A 181 3.13 -9.83 1.47
N LYS A 182 3.38 -11.10 1.15
CA LYS A 182 2.48 -11.93 0.31
C LYS A 182 1.11 -12.13 0.95
N ALA A 183 1.04 -12.36 2.25
CA ALA A 183 -0.23 -12.51 2.96
C ALA A 183 -1.07 -11.22 2.87
N PHE A 184 -0.45 -10.06 3.08
CA PHE A 184 -1.15 -8.78 2.93
C PHE A 184 -1.55 -8.51 1.46
N ALA A 185 -0.66 -8.83 0.51
CA ALA A 185 -0.96 -8.73 -0.91
C ALA A 185 -2.13 -9.64 -1.34
N GLN A 186 -2.29 -10.80 -0.71
CA GLN A 186 -3.42 -11.70 -0.93
C GLN A 186 -4.73 -11.06 -0.45
N ASP A 187 -4.79 -10.55 0.79
CA ASP A 187 -6.02 -9.91 1.29
C ASP A 187 -6.41 -8.67 0.46
N GLN A 188 -5.43 -7.93 -0.05
CA GLN A 188 -5.66 -6.83 -1.00
C GLN A 188 -6.17 -7.31 -2.35
N TRP A 189 -5.66 -8.46 -2.81
CA TRP A 189 -6.06 -9.07 -4.08
C TRP A 189 -7.51 -9.53 -4.01
N ASP A 190 -7.90 -10.21 -2.93
CA ASP A 190 -9.26 -10.68 -2.70
C ASP A 190 -10.25 -9.51 -2.66
N ALA A 191 -9.91 -8.44 -1.92
CA ALA A 191 -10.74 -7.24 -1.86
C ALA A 191 -10.87 -6.50 -3.21
N GLU A 192 -9.87 -6.59 -4.09
CA GLU A 192 -9.97 -6.03 -5.44
C GLU A 192 -10.74 -6.98 -6.37
N HIS A 193 -10.57 -8.31 -6.22
CA HIS A 193 -11.34 -9.31 -6.95
C HIS A 193 -12.83 -9.10 -6.73
N ASP A 194 -13.28 -9.07 -5.48
CA ASP A 194 -14.69 -8.89 -5.11
C ASP A 194 -15.24 -7.57 -5.71
N TYR A 195 -14.48 -6.47 -5.55
CA TYR A 195 -14.83 -5.17 -6.13
C TYR A 195 -15.08 -5.24 -7.64
N TRP A 196 -14.17 -5.86 -8.39
CA TRP A 196 -14.25 -5.88 -9.85
C TRP A 196 -15.30 -6.86 -10.38
N GLN A 197 -15.70 -7.86 -9.61
CA GLN A 197 -16.84 -8.72 -9.93
C GLN A 197 -18.17 -7.98 -9.80
N ASP A 198 -18.30 -7.11 -8.79
CA ASP A 198 -19.55 -6.36 -8.55
C ASP A 198 -19.75 -5.20 -9.53
N VAL A 199 -18.66 -4.55 -9.97
CA VAL A 199 -18.75 -3.38 -10.87
C VAL A 199 -19.13 -3.78 -12.29
N GLN A 200 -20.27 -3.26 -12.76
CA GLN A 200 -20.77 -3.49 -14.11
C GLN A 200 -20.15 -2.51 -15.12
N ASN A 201 -19.87 -3.00 -16.33
CA ASN A 201 -19.42 -2.16 -17.43
C ASN A 201 -20.46 -1.07 -17.75
N ASN A 202 -19.98 0.09 -18.22
CA ASN A 202 -20.87 1.18 -18.64
C ASN A 202 -20.38 1.82 -19.95
N PRO A 203 -20.43 1.07 -21.07
CA PRO A 203 -19.85 1.48 -22.34
C PRO A 203 -20.51 2.71 -22.97
N GLN A 204 -21.65 3.15 -22.42
CA GLN A 204 -22.48 4.21 -22.99
C GLN A 204 -22.61 5.43 -22.09
N GLN A 205 -21.84 5.53 -21.01
CA GLN A 205 -21.96 6.65 -20.04
C GLN A 205 -21.93 8.01 -20.74
N HIS A 206 -21.18 8.14 -21.85
CA HIS A 206 -21.22 9.31 -22.71
C HIS A 206 -20.97 8.96 -24.18
N ARG A 207 -22.01 8.55 -24.92
CA ARG A 207 -21.94 8.27 -26.38
C ARG A 207 -21.44 9.45 -27.23
N HIS A 208 -21.39 10.67 -26.68
CA HIS A 208 -21.00 11.90 -27.38
C HIS A 208 -19.75 12.59 -26.81
N SER A 209 -18.99 11.96 -25.92
CA SER A 209 -17.76 12.56 -25.36
C SER A 209 -16.53 11.71 -25.65
N LYS A 210 -15.33 12.32 -25.59
CA LYS A 210 -14.03 11.66 -25.78
C LYS A 210 -13.65 10.72 -24.61
N ILE A 211 -14.61 10.33 -23.77
CA ILE A 211 -14.39 9.47 -22.60
C ILE A 211 -14.19 8.03 -23.08
N PRO A 212 -13.18 7.31 -22.57
CA PRO A 212 -12.93 5.91 -22.94
C PRO A 212 -14.12 5.02 -22.56
N ASN A 213 -14.31 3.96 -23.34
CA ASN A 213 -15.30 2.92 -23.04
C ASN A 213 -15.00 2.32 -21.65
N LEU A 214 -15.96 2.40 -20.73
CA LEU A 214 -15.86 1.83 -19.38
C LEU A 214 -16.14 0.33 -19.39
N ASP A 215 -15.23 -0.39 -20.06
CA ASP A 215 -15.18 -1.84 -20.09
C ASP A 215 -14.00 -2.32 -19.25
N PHE A 216 -14.29 -3.04 -18.17
CA PHE A 216 -13.32 -3.57 -17.23
C PHE A 216 -13.08 -5.08 -17.39
N GLY A 217 -13.46 -5.68 -18.53
CA GLY A 217 -13.25 -7.11 -18.79
C GLY A 217 -11.80 -7.55 -18.54
N ALA A 218 -10.83 -6.86 -19.15
CA ALA A 218 -9.41 -7.16 -18.95
C ALA A 218 -8.94 -6.99 -17.49
N ILE A 219 -9.62 -6.16 -16.69
CA ILE A 219 -9.30 -5.98 -15.27
C ILE A 219 -9.88 -7.13 -14.43
N ARG A 220 -11.09 -7.60 -14.76
CA ARG A 220 -11.66 -8.81 -14.16
C ARG A 220 -10.79 -10.03 -14.47
N ASP A 221 -10.36 -10.20 -15.71
CA ASP A 221 -9.46 -11.28 -16.12
C ASP A 221 -8.13 -11.22 -15.35
N PHE A 222 -7.61 -10.01 -15.13
CA PHE A 222 -6.39 -9.82 -14.35
C PHE A 222 -6.53 -10.30 -12.89
N TYR A 223 -7.69 -10.08 -12.26
CA TYR A 223 -7.98 -10.51 -10.89
C TYR A 223 -8.62 -11.91 -10.81
N GLU A 224 -8.88 -12.59 -11.93
CA GLU A 224 -9.50 -13.93 -11.96
C GLU A 224 -8.75 -14.96 -11.09
N PRO A 225 -7.39 -15.02 -11.10
CA PRO A 225 -6.69 -15.99 -10.26
C PRO A 225 -6.98 -15.77 -8.77
N ARG A 226 -7.39 -16.81 -8.06
CA ARG A 226 -7.65 -16.73 -6.61
C ARG A 226 -6.38 -16.50 -5.79
N ILE A 227 -5.24 -17.00 -6.25
CA ILE A 227 -3.95 -16.83 -5.56
C ILE A 227 -3.25 -15.61 -6.17
N CYS A 228 -2.97 -14.62 -5.33
CA CYS A 228 -2.26 -13.41 -5.71
C CYS A 228 -0.84 -13.77 -6.21
N PRO A 229 -0.49 -13.45 -7.46
CA PRO A 229 0.83 -13.78 -8.01
C PRO A 229 1.89 -12.73 -7.64
N TYR A 230 1.56 -11.77 -6.77
CA TYR A 230 2.39 -10.63 -6.40
C TYR A 230 2.76 -10.67 -4.92
N ALA A 231 3.84 -9.98 -4.57
CA ALA A 231 4.32 -9.94 -3.19
C ALA A 231 4.01 -8.61 -2.49
N LEU A 232 3.86 -7.52 -3.25
CA LEU A 232 3.61 -6.19 -2.71
C LEU A 232 2.80 -5.35 -3.71
N ARG A 233 2.16 -4.30 -3.18
CA ARG A 233 1.56 -3.22 -3.97
C ARG A 233 2.27 -1.91 -3.64
N LEU A 234 3.04 -1.36 -4.59
CA LEU A 234 3.92 -0.21 -4.40
C LEU A 234 3.39 1.06 -5.08
N GLY A 235 3.78 2.20 -4.51
CA GLY A 235 3.61 3.52 -5.13
C GLY A 235 2.18 4.02 -5.19
N TRP A 236 1.97 5.10 -5.94
CA TRP A 236 0.69 5.83 -6.00
C TRP A 236 -0.51 4.97 -6.44
N GLY A 237 -0.26 3.93 -7.24
CA GLY A 237 -1.28 3.01 -7.72
C GLY A 237 -1.96 2.17 -6.63
N SER A 238 -1.33 2.01 -5.46
CA SER A 238 -1.79 1.10 -4.41
C SER A 238 -3.08 1.57 -3.70
N GLY A 239 -3.35 2.88 -3.70
CA GLY A 239 -4.56 3.43 -3.10
C GLY A 239 -4.66 3.22 -1.59
N MET A 240 -5.85 3.45 -1.03
CA MET A 240 -6.07 3.43 0.42
C MET A 240 -5.78 2.05 1.01
N ASN A 241 -6.26 0.97 0.39
CA ASN A 241 -6.01 -0.39 0.86
C ASN A 241 -4.54 -0.80 0.73
N GLY A 242 -3.80 -0.14 -0.17
CA GLY A 242 -2.36 -0.25 -0.37
C GLY A 242 -1.51 0.33 0.75
N THR A 243 -1.99 1.39 1.40
CA THR A 243 -1.18 2.23 2.30
C THR A 243 -1.69 2.28 3.72
N THR A 244 -2.77 1.56 4.04
CA THR A 244 -3.43 1.59 5.35
C THR A 244 -3.82 0.18 5.78
N VAL A 245 -4.22 0.03 7.04
CA VAL A 245 -4.79 -1.21 7.58
C VAL A 245 -6.31 -1.28 7.43
N GLY A 246 -6.89 -0.49 6.52
CA GLY A 246 -8.34 -0.31 6.39
C GLY A 246 -9.11 -1.61 6.12
N LEU A 247 -8.48 -2.65 5.57
CA LEU A 247 -9.09 -3.96 5.36
C LEU A 247 -9.42 -4.70 6.67
N LEU A 248 -8.84 -4.29 7.82
CA LEU A 248 -9.18 -4.86 9.15
C LEU A 248 -10.29 -4.09 9.86
N LEU A 249 -10.62 -2.87 9.39
CA LEU A 249 -11.64 -2.04 10.02
C LEU A 249 -13.02 -2.46 9.52
N ASN A 250 -14.01 -2.34 10.40
CA ASN A 250 -15.42 -2.45 10.02
C ASN A 250 -15.73 -1.52 8.82
N GLU A 251 -16.46 -2.05 7.84
CA GLU A 251 -16.80 -1.34 6.61
C GLU A 251 -17.54 0.00 6.85
N GLN A 252 -18.45 0.05 7.83
CA GLN A 252 -19.16 1.26 8.20
C GLN A 252 -18.19 2.32 8.72
N LEU A 253 -17.27 1.94 9.61
CA LEU A 253 -16.26 2.84 10.13
C LEU A 253 -15.31 3.30 9.03
N ARG A 254 -14.87 2.39 8.15
CA ARG A 254 -14.00 2.69 7.00
C ARG A 254 -14.64 3.73 6.07
N SER A 255 -15.93 3.58 5.82
CA SER A 255 -16.71 4.52 5.00
C SER A 255 -16.87 5.88 5.68
N GLN A 256 -17.13 5.91 6.99
CA GLN A 256 -17.16 7.15 7.79
C GLN A 256 -15.81 7.87 7.78
N LEU A 257 -14.70 7.14 7.94
CA LEU A 257 -13.35 7.70 7.90
C LEU A 257 -13.04 8.35 6.56
N ARG A 258 -13.41 7.69 5.45
CA ARG A 258 -13.29 8.28 4.11
C ARG A 258 -14.10 9.57 4.00
N ASP A 259 -15.34 9.59 4.49
CA ASP A 259 -16.24 10.75 4.36
C ASP A 259 -15.83 11.93 5.25
N THR A 260 -15.17 11.64 6.38
CA THR A 260 -14.65 12.64 7.30
C THR A 260 -13.34 13.24 6.81
N CYS A 261 -12.38 12.38 6.42
CA CYS A 261 -11.01 12.81 6.10
C CYS A 261 -10.81 13.13 4.61
N GLY A 262 -11.62 12.54 3.73
CA GLY A 262 -11.48 12.64 2.28
C GLY A 262 -12.70 13.24 1.59
N ASN A 263 -12.93 12.78 0.36
CA ASN A 263 -14.09 13.19 -0.43
C ASN A 263 -15.32 12.38 -0.01
N LYS A 264 -16.35 13.10 0.46
CA LYS A 264 -17.63 12.52 0.88
C LYS A 264 -18.27 11.70 -0.24
N ALA A 265 -18.66 10.47 0.10
CA ALA A 265 -19.31 9.51 -0.77
C ALA A 265 -20.28 8.60 0.02
N PRO A 266 -21.23 9.17 0.77
CA PRO A 266 -22.09 8.41 1.68
C PRO A 266 -22.85 7.30 0.95
N GLY A 267 -22.97 6.14 1.58
CA GLY A 267 -23.63 4.96 1.02
C GLY A 267 -22.79 4.14 0.03
N PHE A 268 -21.51 4.47 -0.14
CA PHE A 268 -20.56 3.68 -0.94
C PHE A 268 -19.47 3.11 -0.05
N GLU A 269 -18.89 1.98 -0.47
CA GLU A 269 -17.73 1.37 0.18
C GLU A 269 -16.49 2.29 0.13
N ALA A 270 -15.57 2.12 1.07
CA ALA A 270 -14.27 2.79 1.06
C ALA A 270 -13.14 1.79 0.72
N PRO A 271 -12.19 2.11 -0.18
CA PRO A 271 -12.20 3.27 -1.06
C PRO A 271 -13.29 3.14 -2.13
N LYS A 272 -13.88 4.28 -2.52
CA LYS A 272 -14.92 4.31 -3.58
C LYS A 272 -14.34 4.19 -4.99
N SER A 273 -13.16 4.77 -5.19
CA SER A 273 -12.55 4.90 -6.51
C SER A 273 -11.43 3.89 -6.69
N ARG A 274 -11.24 3.43 -7.93
CA ARG A 274 -10.08 2.65 -8.36
C ARG A 274 -9.35 3.36 -9.50
N ARG A 275 -8.12 2.94 -9.71
CA ARG A 275 -7.24 3.45 -10.77
C ARG A 275 -6.96 2.32 -11.74
N THR A 276 -7.16 2.60 -13.01
CA THR A 276 -6.84 1.69 -14.12
C THR A 276 -6.07 2.45 -15.19
N VAL A 277 -5.26 1.77 -15.97
CA VAL A 277 -4.40 2.40 -16.99
C VAL A 277 -4.94 2.05 -18.37
N LEU A 278 -5.03 3.07 -19.22
CA LEU A 278 -5.40 2.92 -20.61
C LEU A 278 -4.20 2.48 -21.45
N SER A 279 -4.43 1.60 -22.42
CA SER A 279 -3.47 1.35 -23.50
C SER A 279 -3.55 2.43 -24.59
N LEU A 280 -2.64 2.34 -25.57
CA LEU A 280 -2.57 3.27 -26.71
C LEU A 280 -3.87 3.33 -27.53
N ASP A 281 -4.60 2.21 -27.59
CA ASP A 281 -5.93 2.10 -28.22
C ASP A 281 -7.07 2.68 -27.35
N ARG A 282 -6.73 3.32 -26.22
CA ARG A 282 -7.65 3.90 -25.22
C ARG A 282 -8.62 2.90 -24.59
N THR A 283 -8.28 1.62 -24.58
CA THR A 283 -9.00 0.60 -23.81
C THR A 283 -8.37 0.40 -22.43
N ILE A 284 -9.19 0.02 -21.46
CA ILE A 284 -8.75 -0.20 -20.07
C ILE A 284 -8.10 -1.58 -19.99
N LYS A 285 -6.80 -1.65 -19.68
CA LYS A 285 -6.05 -2.92 -19.71
C LYS A 285 -5.23 -3.24 -18.46
N PHE A 286 -4.82 -2.25 -17.68
CA PHE A 286 -3.87 -2.51 -16.58
C PHE A 286 -4.31 -1.89 -15.25
N VAL A 287 -3.79 -2.47 -14.17
CA VAL A 287 -3.85 -1.89 -12.83
C VAL A 287 -2.44 -1.54 -12.34
N PRO A 288 -2.24 -0.36 -11.73
CA PRO A 288 -0.93 0.05 -11.27
C PRO A 288 -0.59 -0.52 -9.88
N GLY A 289 0.71 -0.70 -9.64
CA GLY A 289 1.29 -0.89 -8.30
C GLY A 289 1.65 -2.33 -7.93
N TRP A 290 1.15 -3.34 -8.62
CA TRP A 290 1.49 -4.74 -8.30
C TRP A 290 2.93 -5.09 -8.71
N VAL A 291 3.71 -5.67 -7.77
CA VAL A 291 5.09 -6.08 -8.00
C VAL A 291 5.35 -7.52 -7.57
N LYS A 292 6.14 -8.23 -8.38
CA LYS A 292 6.66 -9.56 -8.06
C LYS A 292 8.04 -9.42 -7.43
N LEU A 293 8.29 -10.18 -6.37
CA LEU A 293 9.61 -10.28 -5.74
C LEU A 293 10.14 -11.69 -5.94
N LYS A 294 11.38 -11.78 -6.42
CA LYS A 294 12.13 -13.03 -6.55
C LYS A 294 13.44 -12.87 -5.76
N VAL A 295 13.68 -13.79 -4.83
CA VAL A 295 14.97 -13.90 -4.13
C VAL A 295 15.96 -14.54 -5.10
N LEU A 296 17.17 -13.97 -5.18
CA LEU A 296 18.27 -14.45 -6.02
C LEU A 296 19.26 -15.23 -5.17
#